data_AF-A0A0K8UI03-F1
#
_entry.id   AF-A0A0K8UI03-F1
#
_cell.length_a   1.000
_cell.length_b   1.000
_cell.length_c   1.000
_cell.angle_alpha   90.00
_cell.angle_beta   90.00
_cell.angle_gamma   90.00
#
_symmetry.space_group_name_H-M   'P 1'
#
loop_
_entity.id
_entity.type
_entity.pdbx_description
1 polymer ?
#
loop_
_entity_poly.entity_id
_entity_poly.type
_entity_poly.pdbx_seq_one_letter_code
_entity_poly.pdbx_strand_id
1 'polypeptide(L)'
;MFDIIYRFDLTYRFTKLAREEKRALSVLHGFTERIIMQRREELLRAQENTLNASTNKNSTNGYNATDNEADVGAKRKQAFLDILLHAEIDGKPLSNLDIREEVDTFMFEGHDTTSSAITFFFYNIATYPECQRKCYAEIVDIFGKDTSKPVTYEALNNLTYVELCIKETLRLFPSVPLLGRKVTQECEINGKVLPAGTNIGISPLYLGRQESIFPDANIFKPERFDISNDAKKMNPYAYIPFSAGPRNCIGQRFAMLEVKSVVTNVLRHFEVEFVSDGTEGPILIAELILRTKDPLMFRLKPRIY
;
A
#
# COMPACT_ATOMS: atom_id res chain seq x y z
N MET A 1 -26.66 13.26 13.32
CA MET A 1 -26.11 13.54 14.66
C MET A 1 -25.13 14.72 14.50
N PHE A 2 -25.60 15.94 14.72
CA PHE A 2 -24.80 17.18 14.64
C PHE A 2 -24.53 17.65 16.07
N ASP A 3 -23.34 17.35 16.61
CA ASP A 3 -22.95 17.82 17.93
C ASP A 3 -21.96 18.98 17.79
N ILE A 4 -22.39 20.16 18.24
CA ILE A 4 -21.64 21.42 18.10
C ILE A 4 -20.33 21.38 18.89
N ILE A 5 -20.25 20.54 19.93
CA ILE A 5 -19.09 20.41 20.81
C ILE A 5 -17.88 19.86 20.04
N TYR A 6 -18.10 18.96 19.07
CA TYR A 6 -17.01 18.36 18.28
C TYR A 6 -16.61 19.19 17.06
N ARG A 7 -17.31 20.29 16.75
CA ARG A 7 -17.10 21.04 15.50
C ARG A 7 -16.11 22.21 15.65
N PHE A 8 -16.03 22.79 16.84
CA PHE A 8 -15.15 23.92 17.10
C PHE A 8 -13.96 23.46 17.95
N ASP A 9 -12.74 23.79 17.54
CA ASP A 9 -11.50 23.40 18.24
C ASP A 9 -11.54 23.76 19.74
N LEU A 10 -12.08 24.94 20.05
CA LEU A 10 -12.20 25.43 21.42
C LEU A 10 -13.03 24.47 22.28
N THR A 11 -14.21 24.04 21.79
CA THR A 11 -15.09 23.15 22.55
C THR A 11 -14.59 21.71 22.49
N TYR A 12 -14.05 21.29 21.33
CA TYR A 12 -13.54 19.96 21.10
C TYR A 12 -12.42 19.60 22.07
N ARG A 13 -11.48 20.53 22.32
CA ARG A 13 -10.33 20.33 23.21
C ARG A 13 -10.71 19.91 24.64
N PHE A 14 -11.92 20.24 25.11
CA PHE A 14 -12.39 19.87 26.45
C PHE A 14 -13.12 18.52 26.49
N THR A 15 -13.28 17.84 25.36
CA THR A 15 -14.00 16.57 25.28
C THR A 15 -13.17 15.37 25.75
N LYS A 16 -13.83 14.22 25.93
CA LYS A 16 -13.14 12.94 26.12
C LYS A 16 -12.36 12.54 24.86
N LEU A 17 -12.95 12.74 23.68
CA LEU A 17 -12.35 12.39 22.39
C LEU A 17 -11.05 13.13 22.14
N ALA A 18 -10.98 14.45 22.38
CA ALA A 18 -9.74 15.20 22.23
C ALA A 18 -8.61 14.71 23.17
N ARG A 19 -8.96 14.21 24.36
CA ARG A 19 -7.98 13.60 25.27
C ARG A 19 -7.51 12.24 24.78
N GLU A 20 -8.39 11.45 24.19
CA GLU A 20 -8.06 10.16 23.58
C GLU A 20 -7.20 10.35 22.32
N GLU A 21 -7.57 11.27 21.45
CA GLU A 21 -6.79 11.68 20.28
C GLU A 21 -5.39 12.17 20.68
N LYS A 22 -5.29 13.07 21.67
CA LYS A 22 -3.98 13.56 22.14
C LYS A 22 -3.08 12.42 22.64
N ARG A 23 -3.66 11.41 23.31
CA ARG A 23 -2.90 10.23 23.74
C ARG A 23 -2.45 9.39 22.54
N ALA A 24 -3.33 9.16 21.57
CA ALA A 24 -2.99 8.43 20.35
C ALA A 24 -1.88 9.15 19.55
N LEU A 25 -2.00 10.47 19.36
CA LEU A 25 -0.99 11.30 18.71
C LEU A 25 0.35 11.27 19.44
N SER A 26 0.34 11.26 20.77
CA SER A 26 1.59 11.13 21.54
C SER A 26 2.31 9.81 21.30
N VAL A 27 1.56 8.71 21.10
CA VAL A 27 2.14 7.40 20.76
C VAL A 27 2.68 7.42 19.33
N LEU A 28 1.91 7.95 18.39
CA LEU A 28 2.27 8.07 16.97
C LEU A 28 3.55 8.91 16.80
N HIS A 29 3.54 10.17 17.24
CA HIS A 29 4.68 11.06 17.12
C HIS A 29 5.90 10.53 17.87
N GLY A 30 5.70 9.95 19.06
CA GLY A 30 6.80 9.35 19.81
C GLY A 30 7.45 8.20 19.05
N PHE A 31 6.69 7.42 18.28
CA PHE A 31 7.23 6.36 17.44
C PHE A 31 8.02 6.90 16.25
N THR A 32 7.45 7.84 15.49
CA THR A 32 8.10 8.38 14.28
C THR A 32 9.32 9.23 14.60
N GLU A 33 9.29 10.02 15.69
CA GLU A 33 10.46 10.77 16.17
C GLU A 33 11.62 9.83 16.53
N ARG A 34 11.35 8.67 17.15
CA ARG A 34 12.40 7.67 17.43
C ARG A 34 13.02 7.11 16.16
N ILE A 35 12.21 6.79 15.15
CA ILE A 35 12.70 6.29 13.85
C ILE A 35 13.59 7.33 13.16
N ILE A 36 13.17 8.60 13.15
CA ILE A 36 13.94 9.70 12.55
C ILE A 36 15.28 9.88 13.27
N MET A 37 15.28 9.90 14.60
CA MET A 37 16.48 10.09 15.40
C MET A 37 17.46 8.91 15.24
N GLN A 38 16.95 7.68 15.31
CA GLN A 38 17.76 6.49 15.07
C GLN A 38 18.44 6.54 13.70
N ARG A 39 17.70 6.92 12.64
CA ARG A 39 18.28 6.99 11.30
C ARG A 39 19.34 8.08 11.17
N ARG A 40 19.16 9.23 11.82
CA ARG A 40 20.17 10.30 11.86
C ARG A 40 21.46 9.82 12.53
N GLU A 41 21.35 9.11 13.64
CA GLU A 41 22.52 8.53 14.32
C GLU A 41 23.26 7.52 13.44
N GLU A 42 22.53 6.66 12.72
CA GLU A 42 23.10 5.71 11.77
C GLU A 42 23.89 6.41 10.65
N LEU A 43 23.34 7.49 10.09
CA LEU A 43 23.99 8.27 9.03
C LEU A 43 25.26 8.98 9.52
N LEU A 44 25.24 9.55 10.73
CA LEU A 44 26.41 10.17 11.34
C LEU A 44 27.53 9.15 11.57
N ARG A 45 27.20 7.98 12.12
CA ARG A 45 28.17 6.88 12.31
C ARG A 45 28.77 6.39 10.99
N ALA A 46 27.94 6.30 9.94
CA ALA A 46 28.42 5.90 8.61
C ALA A 46 29.38 6.93 8.00
N GLN A 47 29.13 8.23 8.21
CA GLN A 47 30.03 9.29 7.78
C GLN A 47 31.36 9.25 8.54
N GLU A 48 31.33 9.14 9.87
CA GLU A 48 32.52 9.02 10.72
C GLU A 48 33.38 7.82 10.32
N ASN A 49 32.77 6.66 10.08
CA ASN A 49 33.48 5.46 9.63
C ASN A 49 34.15 5.65 8.26
N THR A 50 33.50 6.36 7.34
CA THR A 50 34.05 6.66 6.01
C THR A 50 35.23 7.63 6.10
N LEU A 51 35.12 8.66 6.95
CA LEU A 51 36.22 9.59 7.24
C LEU A 51 37.41 8.86 7.87
N ASN A 52 37.18 8.02 8.89
CA ASN A 52 38.23 7.27 9.56
C ASN A 52 38.92 6.24 8.65
N ALA A 53 38.17 5.58 7.76
CA ALA A 53 38.74 4.68 6.75
C ALA A 53 39.57 5.42 5.68
N SER A 54 39.24 6.69 5.40
CA SER A 54 39.99 7.54 4.48
C SER A 54 41.32 8.01 5.10
N THR A 55 41.33 8.27 6.40
CA THR A 55 42.54 8.68 7.15
C THR A 55 43.54 7.52 7.34
N ASN A 56 43.08 6.27 7.35
CA ASN A 56 43.93 5.07 7.51
C ASN A 56 44.49 4.49 6.19
N LYS A 57 44.31 5.15 5.04
CA LYS A 57 44.82 4.70 3.72
C LYS A 57 46.32 4.91 3.47
N ASN A 58 47.13 5.10 4.52
CA ASN A 58 48.60 5.02 4.44
C ASN A 58 49.16 3.64 4.87
N SER A 59 48.35 2.58 4.87
CA SER A 59 48.86 1.21 5.08
C SER A 59 48.17 0.23 4.14
N THR A 60 49.01 -0.48 3.40
CA THR A 60 48.76 -1.36 2.25
C THR A 60 47.89 -2.59 2.52
N ASN A 61 47.16 -3.00 1.46
CA ASN A 61 46.40 -4.25 1.23
C ASN A 61 45.04 -4.33 1.94
N GLY A 62 43.87 -4.55 1.31
CA GLY A 62 43.52 -5.01 -0.03
C GLY A 62 42.38 -6.05 0.11
N TYR A 63 41.13 -5.64 -0.19
CA TYR A 63 39.91 -6.48 -0.37
C TYR A 63 39.44 -7.30 0.87
N ASN A 64 38.16 -7.44 1.26
CA ASN A 64 36.85 -7.37 0.60
C ASN A 64 35.77 -6.94 1.62
N ALA A 65 34.85 -6.06 1.21
CA ALA A 65 33.49 -6.05 1.74
C ALA A 65 32.56 -6.26 0.55
N THR A 66 31.90 -7.41 0.54
CA THR A 66 30.93 -7.83 -0.46
C THR A 66 29.67 -6.96 -0.35
N ASP A 67 29.63 -5.86 -1.10
CA ASP A 67 28.40 -5.15 -1.42
C ASP A 67 28.11 -5.35 -2.91
N ASN A 68 26.99 -6.03 -3.16
CA ASN A 68 26.50 -6.40 -4.49
C ASN A 68 26.46 -5.21 -5.45
N GLU A 69 27.14 -5.38 -6.58
CA GLU A 69 26.82 -4.85 -7.92
C GLU A 69 26.09 -3.49 -7.99
N ALA A 70 26.74 -2.42 -7.51
CA ALA A 70 26.47 -1.11 -8.09
C ALA A 70 27.28 -0.98 -9.38
N ASP A 71 26.59 -1.17 -10.51
CA ASP A 71 27.13 -0.91 -11.85
C ASP A 71 27.77 0.50 -11.88
N VAL A 72 28.95 0.62 -12.47
CA VAL A 72 29.76 1.84 -12.45
C VAL A 72 29.01 2.94 -13.20
N GLY A 73 28.35 3.84 -12.44
CA GLY A 73 27.53 4.93 -12.98
C GLY A 73 26.07 4.93 -12.51
N ALA A 74 25.59 3.89 -11.82
CA ALA A 74 24.26 3.88 -11.23
C ALA A 74 24.21 4.74 -9.95
N LYS A 75 23.41 5.81 -9.94
CA LYS A 75 23.10 6.54 -8.70
C LYS A 75 22.46 5.58 -7.70
N ARG A 76 23.04 5.49 -6.49
CA ARG A 76 22.50 4.69 -5.39
C ARG A 76 21.05 5.11 -5.11
N LYS A 77 20.10 4.18 -5.23
CA LYS A 77 18.71 4.43 -4.87
C LYS A 77 18.64 4.64 -3.36
N GLN A 78 18.25 5.84 -2.93
CA GLN A 78 18.10 6.18 -1.52
C GLN A 78 16.73 5.72 -1.01
N ALA A 79 16.69 5.34 0.26
CA ALA A 79 15.42 5.09 0.95
C ALA A 79 14.66 6.41 1.15
N PHE A 80 13.34 6.32 1.32
CA PHE A 80 12.48 7.51 1.49
C PHE A 80 12.93 8.44 2.61
N LEU A 81 13.21 7.89 3.80
CA LEU A 81 13.63 8.71 4.95
C LEU A 81 15.00 9.38 4.69
N ASP A 82 15.91 8.72 3.99
CA ASP A 82 17.20 9.31 3.61
C ASP A 82 16.99 10.49 2.65
N ILE A 83 16.04 10.37 1.72
CA ILE A 83 15.67 11.48 0.82
C ILE A 83 15.16 12.66 1.64
N LEU A 84 14.24 12.45 2.59
CA LEU A 84 13.72 13.54 3.43
C LEU A 84 14.82 14.20 4.27
N LEU A 85 15.73 13.41 4.85
CA LEU A 85 16.83 13.91 5.68
C LEU A 85 17.87 14.72 4.88
N HIS A 86 17.96 14.49 3.58
CA HIS A 86 18.85 15.23 2.67
C HIS A 86 18.12 16.24 1.78
N ALA A 87 16.79 16.35 1.89
CA ALA A 87 15.99 17.22 1.04
C ALA A 87 16.17 18.69 1.43
N GLU A 88 16.29 19.53 0.39
CA GLU A 88 16.32 20.97 0.51
C GLU A 88 15.26 21.61 -0.40
N ILE A 89 14.57 22.64 0.10
CA ILE A 89 13.65 23.48 -0.65
C ILE A 89 14.20 24.90 -0.61
N ASP A 90 14.40 25.51 -1.78
CA ASP A 90 15.02 26.84 -1.92
C ASP A 90 16.37 26.99 -1.19
N GLY A 91 17.17 25.92 -1.21
CA GLY A 91 18.49 25.85 -0.56
C GLY A 91 18.44 25.75 0.98
N LYS A 92 17.28 25.41 1.55
CA LYS A 92 17.11 25.21 2.99
C LYS A 92 16.67 23.77 3.28
N PRO A 93 17.22 23.12 4.31
CA PRO A 93 16.77 21.79 4.71
C PRO A 93 15.32 21.84 5.19
N LEU A 94 14.61 20.72 5.04
CA LEU A 94 13.28 20.55 5.62
C LEU A 94 13.32 20.73 7.15
N SER A 95 12.26 21.30 7.71
CA SER A 95 12.16 21.41 9.16
C SER A 95 11.92 20.03 9.80
N ASN A 96 12.25 19.87 11.09
CA ASN A 96 11.94 18.64 11.81
C ASN A 96 10.43 18.34 11.80
N LEU A 97 9.59 19.39 11.77
CA LEU A 97 8.14 19.23 11.71
C LEU A 97 7.73 18.65 10.36
N ASP A 98 8.21 19.21 9.25
CA ASP A 98 7.90 18.73 7.90
C ASP A 98 8.34 17.28 7.71
N ILE A 99 9.56 16.94 8.15
CA ILE A 99 10.07 15.56 8.09
C ILE A 99 9.19 14.62 8.90
N ARG A 100 8.78 15.01 10.12
CA ARG A 100 7.92 14.17 10.95
C ARG A 100 6.55 13.97 10.32
N GLU A 101 5.93 15.03 9.80
CA GLU A 101 4.61 14.94 9.16
C GLU A 101 4.61 14.04 7.92
N GLU A 102 5.67 14.10 7.11
CA GLU A 102 5.84 13.18 5.98
C GLU A 102 6.10 11.74 6.45
N VAL A 103 6.92 11.53 7.49
CA VAL A 103 7.14 10.20 8.06
C VAL A 103 5.87 9.63 8.68
N ASP A 104 5.09 10.42 9.42
CA ASP A 104 3.80 10.04 9.98
C ASP A 104 2.84 9.58 8.87
N THR A 105 2.76 10.35 7.78
CA THR A 105 1.93 10.06 6.62
C THR A 105 2.31 8.73 5.97
N PHE A 106 3.58 8.56 5.60
CA PHE A 106 4.05 7.36 4.91
C PHE A 106 4.03 6.11 5.81
N MET A 107 4.23 6.28 7.12
CA MET A 107 4.13 5.16 8.07
C MET A 107 2.70 4.60 8.11
N PHE A 108 1.68 5.46 8.08
CA PHE A 108 0.29 5.01 8.00
C PHE A 108 -0.05 4.46 6.60
N GLU A 109 0.13 5.27 5.55
CA GLU A 109 -0.30 4.95 4.20
C GLU A 109 0.39 3.70 3.63
N GLY A 110 1.65 3.46 4.03
CA GLY A 110 2.50 2.40 3.49
C GLY A 110 2.23 1.00 4.03
N HIS A 111 1.50 0.83 5.14
CA HIS A 111 1.23 -0.50 5.71
C HIS A 111 -0.26 -0.80 5.89
N ASP A 112 -1.08 0.19 6.26
CA ASP A 112 -2.47 -0.08 6.60
C ASP A 112 -3.30 -0.41 5.35
N THR A 113 -2.99 0.29 4.24
CA THR A 113 -3.61 0.07 2.93
C THR A 113 -3.28 -1.30 2.34
N THR A 114 -2.02 -1.74 2.44
CA THR A 114 -1.55 -3.03 1.91
C THR A 114 -2.04 -4.19 2.77
N SER A 115 -2.11 -4.01 4.09
CA SER A 115 -2.69 -5.00 5.01
C SER A 115 -4.15 -5.32 4.67
N SER A 116 -4.95 -4.30 4.34
CA SER A 116 -6.33 -4.47 3.86
C SER A 116 -6.37 -5.25 2.54
N ALA A 117 -5.54 -4.86 1.55
CA ALA A 117 -5.47 -5.53 0.25
C ALA A 117 -5.08 -7.02 0.38
N ILE A 118 -4.09 -7.33 1.21
CA ILE A 118 -3.62 -8.70 1.48
C ILE A 118 -4.74 -9.52 2.15
N THR A 119 -5.43 -8.94 3.13
CA THR A 119 -6.53 -9.61 3.85
C THR A 119 -7.65 -10.00 2.89
N PHE A 120 -8.12 -9.07 2.07
CA PHE A 120 -9.19 -9.34 1.11
C PHE A 120 -8.72 -10.20 -0.07
N PHE A 121 -7.43 -10.16 -0.43
CA PHE A 121 -6.87 -11.08 -1.42
C PHE A 121 -7.01 -12.51 -0.92
N PHE A 122 -6.55 -12.80 0.30
CA PHE A 122 -6.67 -14.15 0.87
C PHE A 122 -8.11 -14.58 1.07
N TYR A 123 -9.01 -13.66 1.45
CA TYR A 123 -10.45 -13.93 1.47
C TYR A 123 -10.96 -14.40 0.10
N ASN A 124 -10.65 -13.67 -0.98
CA ASN A 124 -11.08 -14.04 -2.32
C ASN A 124 -10.49 -15.37 -2.79
N ILE A 125 -9.18 -15.58 -2.67
CA ILE A 125 -8.61 -16.84 -3.16
C ILE A 125 -8.98 -18.07 -2.30
N ALA A 126 -9.30 -17.87 -1.02
CA ALA A 126 -9.81 -18.94 -0.17
C ALA A 126 -11.28 -19.29 -0.49
N THR A 127 -12.08 -18.32 -0.92
CA THR A 127 -13.49 -18.51 -1.34
C THR A 127 -13.61 -18.93 -2.82
N TYR A 128 -12.57 -18.72 -3.64
CA TYR A 128 -12.48 -19.15 -5.02
C TYR A 128 -11.26 -20.08 -5.25
N PRO A 129 -11.34 -21.37 -4.85
CA PRO A 129 -10.21 -22.29 -4.89
C PRO A 129 -9.59 -22.51 -6.29
N GLU A 130 -10.39 -22.39 -7.36
CA GLU A 130 -9.90 -22.41 -8.74
C GLU A 130 -8.87 -21.31 -9.00
N CYS A 131 -9.13 -20.08 -8.51
CA CYS A 131 -8.22 -18.96 -8.65
C CYS A 131 -6.95 -19.20 -7.83
N GLN A 132 -7.07 -19.75 -6.62
CA GLN A 132 -5.92 -20.11 -5.80
C GLN A 132 -5.02 -21.14 -6.51
N ARG A 133 -5.61 -22.16 -7.14
CA ARG A 133 -4.86 -23.16 -7.92
C ARG A 133 -4.14 -22.55 -9.10
N LYS A 134 -4.78 -21.65 -9.85
CA LYS A 134 -4.13 -20.93 -10.96
C LYS A 134 -2.97 -20.04 -10.47
N CYS A 135 -3.16 -19.28 -9.39
CA CYS A 135 -2.10 -18.50 -8.75
C CYS A 135 -0.93 -19.40 -8.33
N TYR A 136 -1.21 -20.53 -7.68
CA TYR A 136 -0.18 -21.46 -7.27
C TYR A 136 0.58 -22.09 -8.44
N ALA A 137 -0.14 -22.49 -9.51
CA ALA A 137 0.48 -23.03 -10.72
C ALA A 137 1.43 -22.02 -11.38
N GLU A 138 1.02 -20.75 -11.51
CA GLU A 138 1.88 -19.66 -12.01
C GLU A 138 3.12 -19.47 -11.12
N ILE A 139 2.94 -19.46 -9.80
CA ILE A 139 4.05 -19.32 -8.85
C ILE A 139 5.05 -20.48 -8.98
N VAL A 140 4.57 -21.72 -9.12
CA VAL A 140 5.43 -22.90 -9.29
C VAL A 140 6.17 -22.86 -10.62
N ASP A 141 5.55 -22.37 -11.68
CA ASP A 141 6.18 -22.22 -12.99
C ASP A 141 7.35 -21.22 -12.95
N ILE A 142 7.16 -20.07 -12.28
CA ILE A 142 8.17 -19.01 -12.21
C ILE A 142 9.28 -19.29 -11.18
N PHE A 143 8.91 -19.76 -9.99
CA PHE A 143 9.85 -19.90 -8.86
C PHE A 143 10.32 -21.34 -8.62
N GLY A 144 9.66 -22.32 -9.24
CA GLY A 144 9.85 -23.73 -8.94
C GLY A 144 9.25 -24.13 -7.58
N LYS A 145 9.47 -25.39 -7.24
CA LYS A 145 9.01 -26.01 -5.98
C LYS A 145 9.95 -25.78 -4.79
N ASP A 146 11.19 -25.35 -5.05
CA ASP A 146 12.16 -25.06 -4.00
C ASP A 146 11.78 -23.77 -3.29
N THR A 147 11.22 -23.88 -2.08
CA THR A 147 10.76 -22.74 -1.28
C THR A 147 11.89 -21.97 -0.61
N SER A 148 13.12 -22.49 -0.57
CA SER A 148 14.27 -21.80 0.02
C SER A 148 14.77 -20.63 -0.84
N LYS A 149 14.47 -20.65 -2.15
CA LYS A 149 14.85 -19.57 -3.06
C LYS A 149 14.08 -18.29 -2.75
N PRO A 150 14.76 -17.15 -2.57
CA PRO A 150 14.11 -15.88 -2.31
C PRO A 150 13.28 -15.44 -3.51
N VAL A 151 12.19 -14.72 -3.23
CA VAL A 151 11.40 -14.05 -4.26
C VAL A 151 12.15 -12.80 -4.72
N THR A 152 12.52 -12.74 -6.01
CA THR A 152 13.25 -11.59 -6.57
C THR A 152 12.31 -10.56 -7.18
N TYR A 153 12.78 -9.31 -7.28
CA TYR A 153 12.03 -8.21 -7.87
C TYR A 153 11.63 -8.50 -9.33
N GLU A 154 12.54 -9.07 -10.11
CA GLU A 154 12.33 -9.38 -11.52
C GLU A 154 11.25 -10.44 -11.69
N ALA A 155 11.28 -11.49 -10.86
CA ALA A 155 10.31 -12.58 -10.94
C ALA A 155 8.89 -12.13 -10.53
N LEU A 156 8.77 -11.18 -9.59
CA LEU A 156 7.47 -10.59 -9.22
C LEU A 156 6.78 -9.86 -10.40
N ASN A 157 7.55 -9.34 -11.35
CA ASN A 157 6.99 -8.70 -12.54
C ASN A 157 6.35 -9.71 -13.51
N ASN A 158 6.74 -10.98 -13.45
CA ASN A 158 6.22 -12.04 -14.32
C ASN A 158 4.92 -12.67 -13.79
N LEU A 159 4.55 -12.40 -12.54
CA LEU A 159 3.30 -12.84 -11.92
C LEU A 159 2.10 -12.11 -12.52
N THR A 160 1.52 -12.67 -13.57
CA THR A 160 0.45 -12.08 -14.36
C THR A 160 -0.92 -12.40 -13.75
N TYR A 161 -1.23 -13.68 -13.52
CA TYR A 161 -2.50 -14.13 -12.97
C TYR A 161 -2.68 -13.73 -11.51
N VAL A 162 -1.62 -13.78 -10.69
CA VAL A 162 -1.65 -13.20 -9.33
C VAL A 162 -1.98 -11.71 -9.39
N GLU A 163 -1.43 -10.97 -10.35
CA GLU A 163 -1.78 -9.54 -10.52
C GLU A 163 -3.25 -9.35 -10.90
N LEU A 164 -3.82 -10.20 -11.77
CA LEU A 164 -5.25 -10.18 -12.09
C LEU A 164 -6.10 -10.38 -10.83
N CYS A 165 -5.72 -11.34 -9.98
CA CYS A 165 -6.41 -11.58 -8.70
C CYS A 165 -6.29 -10.40 -7.73
N ILE A 166 -5.13 -9.74 -7.66
CA ILE A 166 -4.95 -8.52 -6.86
C ILE A 166 -5.83 -7.39 -7.40
N LYS A 167 -5.88 -7.20 -8.72
CA LYS A 167 -6.70 -6.15 -9.34
C LYS A 167 -8.19 -6.37 -9.08
N GLU A 168 -8.67 -7.60 -9.23
CA GLU A 168 -10.06 -7.95 -8.94
C GLU A 168 -10.38 -7.84 -7.45
N THR A 169 -9.41 -8.15 -6.58
CA THR A 169 -9.54 -7.91 -5.15
C THR A 169 -9.72 -6.42 -4.85
N LEU A 170 -8.88 -5.55 -5.42
CA LEU A 170 -8.97 -4.11 -5.22
C LEU A 170 -10.22 -3.48 -5.87
N ARG A 171 -10.83 -4.13 -6.87
CA ARG A 171 -12.11 -3.71 -7.44
C ARG A 171 -13.26 -3.95 -6.46
N LEU A 172 -13.33 -5.14 -5.87
CA LEU A 172 -14.37 -5.52 -4.91
C LEU A 172 -14.13 -4.93 -3.53
N PHE A 173 -12.89 -4.91 -3.07
CA PHE A 173 -12.47 -4.50 -1.74
C PHE A 173 -11.32 -3.49 -1.84
N PRO A 174 -11.56 -2.30 -2.38
CA PRO A 174 -10.54 -1.25 -2.43
C PRO A 174 -10.14 -0.87 -1.01
N SER A 175 -8.84 -0.88 -0.72
CA SER A 175 -8.32 -0.49 0.60
C SER A 175 -8.82 0.88 1.04
N VAL A 176 -8.96 1.83 0.10
CA VAL A 176 -9.57 3.14 0.35
C VAL A 176 -10.93 3.21 -0.37
N PRO A 177 -12.06 3.01 0.33
CA PRO A 177 -13.38 2.87 -0.30
C PRO A 177 -14.04 4.21 -0.69
N LEU A 178 -13.53 5.33 -0.16
CA LEU A 178 -14.03 6.69 -0.41
C LEU A 178 -12.87 7.69 -0.43
N LEU A 179 -12.82 8.53 -1.46
CA LEU A 179 -11.87 9.62 -1.64
C LEU A 179 -12.61 10.95 -1.53
N GLY A 180 -12.04 11.92 -0.81
CA GLY A 180 -12.58 13.28 -0.69
C GLY A 180 -11.84 14.28 -1.58
N ARG A 181 -12.58 15.21 -2.19
CA ARG A 181 -12.04 16.39 -2.87
C ARG A 181 -12.82 17.64 -2.48
N LYS A 182 -12.16 18.80 -2.53
CA LYS A 182 -12.80 20.11 -2.43
C LYS A 182 -12.60 20.86 -3.74
N VAL A 183 -13.70 21.32 -4.33
CA VAL A 183 -13.69 22.16 -5.52
C VAL A 183 -13.11 23.52 -5.13
N THR A 184 -12.01 23.94 -5.77
CA THR A 184 -11.33 25.21 -5.46
C THR A 184 -11.80 26.36 -6.34
N GLN A 185 -12.31 26.05 -7.53
CA GLN A 185 -12.84 26.99 -8.51
C GLN A 185 -14.09 26.39 -9.13
N GLU A 186 -15.08 27.23 -9.45
CA GLU A 186 -16.29 26.76 -10.13
C GLU A 186 -15.94 25.99 -11.41
N CYS A 187 -16.56 24.84 -11.60
CA CYS A 187 -16.36 24.02 -12.77
C CYS A 187 -17.65 23.32 -13.18
N GLU A 188 -17.72 22.89 -14.44
CA GLU A 188 -18.85 22.11 -14.94
C GLU A 188 -18.45 20.65 -15.14
N ILE A 189 -19.25 19.71 -14.62
CA ILE A 189 -19.09 18.27 -14.83
C ILE A 189 -20.43 17.70 -15.28
N ASN A 190 -20.46 17.09 -16.46
CA ASN A 190 -21.67 16.47 -17.05
C ASN A 190 -22.89 17.41 -17.08
N GLY A 191 -22.71 18.66 -17.52
CA GLY A 191 -23.79 19.65 -17.59
C GLY A 191 -24.20 20.24 -16.24
N LYS A 192 -23.45 19.94 -15.16
CA LYS A 192 -23.74 20.44 -13.81
C LYS A 192 -22.63 21.35 -13.32
N VAL A 193 -22.99 22.56 -12.95
CA VAL A 193 -22.09 23.52 -12.32
C VAL A 193 -21.84 23.12 -10.87
N LEU A 194 -20.57 23.03 -10.49
CA LEU A 194 -20.08 22.74 -9.16
C LEU A 194 -19.42 24.01 -8.61
N PRO A 195 -20.05 24.68 -7.62
CA PRO A 195 -19.49 25.89 -7.05
C PRO A 195 -18.17 25.64 -6.31
N ALA A 196 -17.32 26.67 -6.27
CA ALA A 196 -16.14 26.68 -5.40
C ALA A 196 -16.55 26.44 -3.94
N GLY A 197 -15.78 25.62 -3.23
CA GLY A 197 -16.05 25.21 -1.85
C GLY A 197 -16.83 23.90 -1.72
N THR A 198 -17.39 23.35 -2.81
CA THR A 198 -18.13 22.08 -2.80
C THR A 198 -17.20 20.91 -2.45
N ASN A 199 -17.64 20.04 -1.54
CA ASN A 199 -16.96 18.77 -1.27
C ASN A 199 -17.52 17.65 -2.17
N ILE A 200 -16.63 16.87 -2.78
CA ILE A 200 -16.95 15.74 -3.64
C ILE A 200 -16.43 14.45 -2.99
N GLY A 201 -17.31 13.47 -2.84
CA GLY A 201 -16.94 12.10 -2.50
C GLY A 201 -16.87 11.23 -3.76
N ILE A 202 -15.76 10.53 -3.95
CA ILE A 202 -15.56 9.58 -5.06
C ILE A 202 -15.41 8.21 -4.41
N SER A 203 -16.25 7.24 -4.76
CA SER A 203 -16.21 5.91 -4.14
C SER A 203 -15.72 4.85 -5.13
N PRO A 204 -14.43 4.42 -5.06
CA PRO A 204 -13.96 3.24 -5.76
C PRO A 204 -14.79 1.99 -5.43
N LEU A 205 -15.28 1.87 -4.19
CA LEU A 205 -16.10 0.74 -3.75
C LEU A 205 -17.42 0.64 -4.56
N TYR A 206 -18.07 1.78 -4.80
CA TYR A 206 -19.27 1.86 -5.61
C TYR A 206 -18.96 1.72 -7.10
N LEU A 207 -17.95 2.41 -7.61
CA LEU A 207 -17.53 2.33 -9.03
C LEU A 207 -17.20 0.89 -9.43
N GLY A 208 -16.47 0.17 -8.59
CA GLY A 208 -16.13 -1.23 -8.81
C GLY A 208 -17.35 -2.14 -8.94
N ARG A 209 -18.50 -1.76 -8.36
CA ARG A 209 -19.76 -2.55 -8.37
C ARG A 209 -20.78 -2.06 -9.39
N GLN A 210 -20.43 -1.13 -10.27
CA GLN A 210 -21.35 -0.66 -11.30
C GLN A 210 -21.47 -1.70 -12.42
N GLU A 211 -22.64 -2.32 -12.52
CA GLU A 211 -22.95 -3.36 -13.51
C GLU A 211 -22.77 -2.89 -14.98
N SER A 212 -23.00 -1.59 -15.23
CA SER A 212 -22.79 -0.97 -16.54
C SER A 212 -21.31 -0.89 -16.95
N ILE A 213 -20.39 -1.03 -16.00
CA ILE A 213 -18.94 -1.01 -16.21
C ILE A 213 -18.37 -2.41 -16.07
N PHE A 214 -18.80 -3.14 -15.03
CA PHE A 214 -18.34 -4.48 -14.70
C PHE A 214 -19.54 -5.44 -14.69
N PRO A 215 -19.83 -6.15 -15.79
CA PRO A 215 -20.92 -7.15 -15.82
C PRO A 215 -20.68 -8.26 -14.79
N ASP A 216 -21.69 -8.75 -14.10
CA ASP A 216 -21.58 -9.60 -12.91
C ASP A 216 -20.71 -8.95 -11.81
N ALA A 217 -20.98 -7.68 -11.47
CA ALA A 217 -20.04 -6.84 -10.71
C ALA A 217 -19.72 -7.39 -9.32
N ASN A 218 -20.60 -8.21 -8.73
CA ASN A 218 -20.38 -8.78 -7.40
C ASN A 218 -19.64 -10.13 -7.42
N ILE A 219 -19.34 -10.68 -8.59
CA ILE A 219 -18.59 -11.93 -8.73
C ILE A 219 -17.09 -11.62 -8.85
N PHE A 220 -16.26 -12.34 -8.10
CA PHE A 220 -14.81 -12.30 -8.23
C PHE A 220 -14.39 -13.04 -9.50
N LYS A 221 -13.94 -12.28 -10.51
CA LYS A 221 -13.51 -12.78 -11.81
C LYS A 221 -12.22 -12.07 -12.25
N PRO A 222 -11.03 -12.60 -11.87
CA PRO A 222 -9.73 -12.02 -12.23
C PRO A 222 -9.56 -11.73 -13.72
N GLU A 223 -10.13 -12.58 -14.58
CA GLU A 223 -10.02 -12.53 -16.04
C GLU A 223 -10.57 -11.22 -16.65
N ARG A 224 -11.32 -10.40 -15.89
CA ARG A 224 -11.74 -9.05 -16.30
C ARG A 224 -10.58 -8.12 -16.63
N PHE A 225 -9.45 -8.31 -15.95
CA PHE A 225 -8.26 -7.48 -16.12
C PHE A 225 -7.25 -8.08 -17.10
N ASP A 226 -7.61 -9.20 -17.75
CA ASP A 226 -6.79 -9.81 -18.78
C ASP A 226 -6.95 -9.03 -20.10
N ILE A 227 -5.90 -8.28 -20.44
CA ILE A 227 -5.82 -7.47 -21.65
C ILE A 227 -5.85 -8.29 -22.94
N SER A 228 -5.62 -9.61 -22.88
CA SER A 228 -5.69 -10.48 -24.06
C SER A 228 -7.13 -10.82 -24.46
N ASN A 229 -8.08 -10.72 -23.52
CA ASN A 229 -9.48 -11.11 -23.73
C ASN A 229 -10.37 -9.98 -24.27
N ASP A 230 -10.01 -8.71 -24.05
CA ASP A 230 -10.84 -7.59 -24.49
C ASP A 230 -9.98 -6.37 -24.86
N ALA A 231 -9.80 -6.14 -26.17
CA ALA A 231 -9.04 -5.00 -26.69
C ALA A 231 -9.79 -3.65 -26.55
N LYS A 232 -11.02 -3.66 -26.03
CA LYS A 232 -11.74 -2.43 -25.71
C LYS A 232 -11.04 -1.74 -24.55
N LYS A 233 -10.47 -0.56 -24.81
CA LYS A 233 -9.91 0.30 -23.77
C LYS A 233 -11.01 0.65 -22.76
N MET A 234 -11.04 -0.07 -21.64
CA MET A 234 -11.79 0.32 -20.46
C MET A 234 -11.45 1.78 -20.15
N ASN A 235 -12.45 2.58 -19.78
CA ASN A 235 -12.22 3.96 -19.38
C ASN A 235 -11.12 3.98 -18.28
N PRO A 236 -10.01 4.72 -18.44
CA PRO A 236 -8.92 4.77 -17.45
C PRO A 236 -9.37 5.18 -16.04
N TYR A 237 -10.54 5.81 -15.91
CA TYR A 237 -11.14 6.23 -14.65
C TYR A 237 -12.23 5.27 -14.12
N ALA A 238 -12.51 4.16 -14.81
CA ALA A 238 -13.45 3.14 -14.35
C ALA A 238 -12.90 2.28 -13.19
N TYR A 239 -11.57 2.16 -13.10
CA TYR A 239 -10.87 1.39 -12.09
C TYR A 239 -9.76 2.24 -11.47
N ILE A 240 -10.01 2.76 -10.26
CA ILE A 240 -9.14 3.75 -9.59
C ILE A 240 -8.83 3.38 -8.12
N PRO A 241 -8.39 2.14 -7.81
CA PRO A 241 -8.06 1.76 -6.44
C PRO A 241 -6.87 2.56 -5.87
N PHE A 242 -6.03 3.12 -6.75
CA PHE A 242 -4.89 3.96 -6.42
C PHE A 242 -5.14 5.44 -6.78
N SER A 243 -6.42 5.85 -6.91
CA SER A 243 -6.81 7.16 -7.44
C SER A 243 -6.25 7.40 -8.86
N ALA A 244 -6.36 8.62 -9.37
CA ALA A 244 -5.85 9.02 -10.68
C ALA A 244 -5.48 10.51 -10.72
N GLY A 245 -4.73 10.91 -11.76
CA GLY A 245 -4.28 12.29 -11.96
C GLY A 245 -3.15 12.71 -11.01
N PRO A 246 -2.94 14.02 -10.79
CA PRO A 246 -1.77 14.55 -10.06
C PRO A 246 -1.76 14.24 -8.56
N ARG A 247 -2.86 13.68 -8.02
CA ARG A 247 -2.99 13.23 -6.64
C ARG A 247 -3.38 11.75 -6.61
N ASN A 248 -2.74 10.95 -7.46
CA ASN A 248 -2.79 9.50 -7.39
C ASN A 248 -1.85 9.00 -6.29
N CYS A 249 -1.92 7.71 -5.98
CA CYS A 249 -1.09 7.09 -4.97
C CYS A 249 0.38 7.04 -5.44
N ILE A 250 1.26 7.74 -4.73
CA ILE A 250 2.72 7.69 -4.97
C ILE A 250 3.28 6.29 -4.70
N GLY A 251 2.68 5.55 -3.76
CA GLY A 251 3.07 4.22 -3.34
C GLY A 251 2.57 3.07 -4.21
N GLN A 252 1.82 3.32 -5.31
CA GLN A 252 1.16 2.27 -6.09
C GLN A 252 2.11 1.14 -6.50
N ARG A 253 3.30 1.46 -7.02
CA ARG A 253 4.28 0.45 -7.44
C ARG A 253 4.84 -0.34 -6.25
N PHE A 254 5.11 0.35 -5.15
CA PHE A 254 5.59 -0.28 -3.92
C PHE A 254 4.53 -1.24 -3.35
N ALA A 255 3.28 -0.78 -3.23
CA ALA A 255 2.16 -1.58 -2.74
C ALA A 255 1.95 -2.84 -3.58
N MET A 256 1.97 -2.75 -4.92
CA MET A 256 1.84 -3.92 -5.77
C MET A 256 2.97 -4.95 -5.56
N LEU A 257 4.21 -4.49 -5.41
CA LEU A 257 5.35 -5.37 -5.14
C LEU A 257 5.27 -6.02 -3.76
N GLU A 258 4.91 -5.24 -2.73
CA GLU A 258 4.73 -5.73 -1.37
C GLU A 258 3.64 -6.80 -1.32
N VAL A 259 2.45 -6.50 -1.86
CA VAL A 259 1.33 -7.45 -1.90
C VAL A 259 1.74 -8.70 -2.66
N LYS A 260 2.32 -8.57 -3.87
CA LYS A 260 2.79 -9.74 -4.64
C LYS A 260 3.84 -10.57 -3.88
N SER A 261 4.76 -9.92 -3.17
CA SER A 261 5.78 -10.60 -2.37
C SER A 261 5.15 -11.42 -1.24
N VAL A 262 4.25 -10.81 -0.46
CA VAL A 262 3.57 -11.49 0.65
C VAL A 262 2.72 -12.65 0.14
N VAL A 263 1.85 -12.42 -0.85
CA VAL A 263 0.94 -13.46 -1.34
C VAL A 263 1.69 -14.61 -1.98
N THR A 264 2.77 -14.33 -2.70
CA THR A 264 3.62 -15.37 -3.30
C THR A 264 4.26 -16.22 -2.22
N ASN A 265 4.85 -15.60 -1.19
CA ASN A 265 5.48 -16.35 -0.11
C ASN A 265 4.47 -17.20 0.65
N VAL A 266 3.29 -16.69 0.97
CA VAL A 266 2.25 -17.49 1.63
C VAL A 266 1.79 -18.64 0.74
N LEU A 267 1.48 -18.39 -0.54
CA LEU A 267 0.98 -19.43 -1.44
C LEU A 267 2.02 -20.48 -1.83
N ARG A 268 3.31 -20.16 -1.77
CA ARG A 268 4.39 -21.16 -1.87
C ARG A 268 4.40 -22.11 -0.68
N HIS A 269 4.05 -21.65 0.52
CA HIS A 269 4.17 -22.48 1.71
C HIS A 269 2.85 -23.13 2.13
N PHE A 270 1.72 -22.51 1.77
CA PHE A 270 0.41 -22.88 2.27
C PHE A 270 -0.65 -22.89 1.19
N GLU A 271 -1.58 -23.83 1.33
CA GLU A 271 -2.95 -23.69 0.85
C GLU A 271 -3.78 -22.98 1.92
N VAL A 272 -4.54 -21.97 1.51
CA VAL A 272 -5.31 -21.10 2.39
C VAL A 272 -6.78 -21.45 2.26
N GLU A 273 -7.39 -21.85 3.39
CA GLU A 273 -8.82 -22.14 3.47
C GLU A 273 -9.52 -21.11 4.35
N PHE A 274 -10.73 -20.72 3.98
CA PHE A 274 -11.55 -19.87 4.81
C PHE A 274 -12.27 -20.72 5.87
N VAL A 275 -12.28 -20.27 7.13
CA VAL A 275 -12.81 -21.07 8.25
C VAL A 275 -14.34 -21.04 8.35
N SER A 276 -15.01 -20.06 7.76
CA SER A 276 -16.47 -20.02 7.66
C SER A 276 -16.97 -20.83 6.46
N ASP A 277 -18.19 -21.35 6.59
CA ASP A 277 -18.99 -22.00 5.55
C ASP A 277 -19.33 -21.09 4.35
N GLY A 278 -18.98 -19.80 4.39
CA GLY A 278 -19.08 -18.87 3.28
C GLY A 278 -20.51 -18.51 2.90
N THR A 279 -21.49 -18.82 3.76
CA THR A 279 -22.92 -18.54 3.50
C THR A 279 -23.23 -17.05 3.58
N GLU A 280 -22.46 -16.29 4.36
CA GLU A 280 -22.56 -14.84 4.47
C GLU A 280 -21.21 -14.18 4.15
N GLY A 281 -21.24 -13.11 3.35
CA GLY A 281 -20.07 -12.28 3.07
C GLY A 281 -19.66 -11.44 4.29
N PRO A 282 -18.42 -10.92 4.34
CA PRO A 282 -17.95 -10.15 5.48
C PRO A 282 -18.71 -8.84 5.62
N ILE A 283 -19.03 -8.48 6.86
CA ILE A 283 -19.58 -7.16 7.18
C ILE A 283 -18.45 -6.14 7.08
N LEU A 284 -18.51 -5.29 6.05
CA LEU A 284 -17.50 -4.25 5.79
C LEU A 284 -17.71 -3.04 6.70
N ILE A 285 -16.61 -2.52 7.24
CA ILE A 285 -16.55 -1.25 7.97
C ILE A 285 -15.50 -0.34 7.33
N ALA A 286 -15.76 0.96 7.33
CA ALA A 286 -14.84 1.97 6.82
C ALA A 286 -14.24 2.76 7.98
N GLU A 287 -13.02 2.41 8.38
CA GLU A 287 -12.23 3.09 9.40
C GLU A 287 -11.07 3.83 8.71
N LEU A 288 -11.41 4.76 7.81
CA LEU A 288 -10.54 5.34 6.78
C LEU A 288 -10.09 4.33 5.70
N ILE A 289 -9.60 3.18 6.13
CA ILE A 289 -9.32 1.99 5.31
C ILE A 289 -10.49 1.00 5.42
N LEU A 290 -10.70 0.21 4.38
CA LEU A 290 -11.70 -0.86 4.37
C LEU A 290 -11.25 -2.00 5.28
N ARG A 291 -12.09 -2.35 6.25
CA ARG A 291 -11.89 -3.47 7.18
C ARG A 291 -13.17 -4.30 7.28
N THR A 292 -13.11 -5.36 8.07
CA THR A 292 -14.26 -6.17 8.44
C THR A 292 -14.60 -5.94 9.90
N LYS A 293 -15.90 -5.97 10.24
CA LYS A 293 -16.36 -5.90 11.63
C LYS A 293 -15.81 -7.05 12.46
N ASP A 294 -15.86 -8.26 11.89
CA ASP A 294 -15.37 -9.49 12.50
C ASP A 294 -14.09 -9.96 11.77
N PRO A 295 -13.09 -10.51 12.49
CA PRO A 295 -11.87 -10.99 11.86
C PRO A 295 -12.13 -12.09 10.81
N LEU A 296 -11.40 -12.03 9.70
CA LEU A 296 -11.39 -13.11 8.71
C LEU A 296 -10.43 -14.20 9.16
N MET A 297 -10.98 -15.37 9.49
CA MET A 297 -10.21 -16.50 9.99
C MET A 297 -9.85 -17.45 8.85
N PHE A 298 -8.57 -17.80 8.76
CA PHE A 298 -8.03 -18.70 7.75
C PHE A 298 -7.37 -19.92 8.38
N ARG A 299 -7.50 -21.07 7.74
CA ARG A 299 -6.70 -22.27 8.04
C ARG A 299 -5.60 -22.37 6.99
N LEU A 300 -4.36 -22.49 7.45
CA LEU A 300 -3.19 -22.67 6.60
C LEU A 300 -2.80 -24.15 6.59
N LYS A 301 -2.91 -24.78 5.41
CA LYS A 301 -2.46 -26.15 5.19
C LYS A 301 -1.07 -26.12 4.55
N PRO A 302 0.00 -26.62 5.21
CA PRO A 302 1.32 -26.65 4.60
C PRO A 302 1.31 -27.40 3.27
N ARG A 303 2.00 -26.87 2.26
CA ARG A 303 2.19 -27.57 0.99
C ARG A 303 3.28 -28.62 1.13
N ILE A 304 3.05 -29.78 0.53
CA ILE A 304 4.01 -30.89 0.45
C ILE A 304 4.51 -30.93 -0.99
N TYR A 305 5.83 -30.91 -1.16
CA TYR A 305 6.50 -30.78 -2.45
C TYR A 305 7.08 -32.09 -2.98
#